data_AF-A0A3B0YHZ6-F1
#
_entry.id   AF-A0A3B0YHZ6-F1
#
_cell.length_a   1.000
_cell.length_b   1.000
_cell.length_c   1.000
_cell.angle_alpha   90.00
_cell.angle_beta   90.00
_cell.angle_gamma   90.00
#
_symmetry.space_group_name_H-M   'P 1'
#
loop_
_entity.id
_entity.type
_entity.pdbx_description
1 polymer ?
#
loop_
_entity_poly.entity_id
_entity_poly.type
_entity_poly.pdbx_seq_one_letter_code
_entity_poly.pdbx_strand_id
1 'polypeptide(L)' 'MTPRIAITTGEPAGIGPELCAALDASQFDAELVLIGDP' A
#
# COMPACT_ATOMS: atom_id res chain seq x y z
N MET A 1 -14.52 13.32 -5.07
CA MET A 1 -14.48 11.84 -5.03
C MET A 1 -13.02 11.45 -5.02
N THR A 2 -12.56 10.71 -4.01
CA THR A 2 -11.14 10.30 -3.91
C THR A 2 -10.94 8.98 -4.64
N PRO A 3 -10.03 8.89 -5.63
CA PRO A 3 -9.71 7.62 -6.29
C PRO A 3 -9.17 6.59 -5.30
N ARG A 4 -9.43 5.31 -5.55
CA ARG A 4 -8.90 4.19 -4.77
C ARG A 4 -7.98 3.34 -5.63
N ILE A 5 -6.79 3.06 -5.13
CA ILE A 5 -5.79 2.24 -5.83
C ILE A 5 -5.52 1.02 -4.96
N ALA A 6 -5.73 -0.18 -5.51
CA ALA A 6 -5.36 -1.42 -4.86
C ALA A 6 -3.85 -1.68 -5.05
N ILE A 7 -3.15 -1.96 -3.96
CA ILE A 7 -1.74 -2.37 -3.96
C ILE A 7 -1.65 -3.74 -3.30
N THR A 8 -1.23 -4.75 -4.05
CA THR A 8 -0.88 -6.05 -3.47
C THR A 8 0.51 -5.94 -2.84
N THR A 9 0.66 -6.26 -1.55
CA THR A 9 1.94 -6.13 -0.84
C THR A 9 3.02 -7.11 -1.31
N GLY A 10 2.63 -8.14 -2.08
CA GLY A 10 3.54 -9.09 -2.71
C GLY A 10 3.84 -10.30 -1.84
N GLU A 11 5.06 -10.84 -1.98
CA GLU A 11 5.55 -11.96 -1.18
C GLU A 11 5.77 -11.54 0.28
N PRO A 12 5.17 -12.21 1.29
CA PRO A 12 5.32 -11.85 2.71
C PRO A 12 6.76 -11.92 3.23
N ALA A 13 7.61 -12.78 2.66
CA ALA A 13 9.03 -12.86 3.01
C ALA A 13 9.93 -11.86 2.24
N GLY A 14 9.36 -11.12 1.29
CA GLY A 14 10.04 -10.04 0.58
C GLY A 14 9.93 -8.71 1.32
N ILE A 15 10.44 -7.63 0.71
CA ILE A 15 10.43 -6.27 1.30
C ILE A 15 9.15 -5.47 1.01
N GLY A 16 8.19 -6.06 0.28
CA GLY A 16 6.98 -5.37 -0.18
C GLY A 16 6.11 -4.83 0.97
N PRO A 17 5.81 -5.60 2.03
CA PRO A 17 5.10 -5.11 3.21
C PRO A 17 5.79 -3.93 3.88
N GLU A 18 7.10 -3.96 4.07
CA GLU A 18 7.88 -2.89 4.70
C GLU A 18 7.88 -1.62 3.85
N LEU A 19 8.01 -1.75 2.53
CA LEU A 19 7.89 -0.63 1.60
C LEU A 19 6.48 -0.02 1.66
N CYS A 20 5.43 -0.85 1.72
CA CYS A 20 4.06 -0.37 1.85
C CYS A 20 3.80 0.33 3.19
N ALA A 21 4.36 -0.17 4.29
CA ALA A 21 4.28 0.42 5.61
C ALA A 21 5.04 1.75 5.73
N ALA A 22 6.08 1.93 4.92
CA ALA A 22 6.88 3.16 4.86
C ALA A 22 6.26 4.27 3.99
N LEU A 23 5.15 4.01 3.29
CA LEU A 23 4.48 5.00 2.46
C LEU A 23 3.89 6.13 3.31
N ASP A 24 4.18 7.37 2.92
CA ASP A 24 3.50 8.54 3.47
C ASP A 24 2.20 8.79 2.69
N ALA A 25 1.06 8.47 3.30
CA ALA A 25 -0.25 8.63 2.68
C ALA A 25 -0.57 10.08 2.28
N SER A 26 0.09 11.08 2.88
CA SER A 26 -0.12 12.49 2.51
C SER A 26 0.48 12.88 1.16
N GLN A 27 1.31 12.01 0.57
CA GLN A 27 1.97 12.25 -0.72
C GLN A 27 1.13 11.82 -1.94
N PHE A 28 -0.06 11.26 -1.72
CA PHE A 28 -0.87 10.69 -2.78
C PHE A 28 -2.24 11.33 -2.85
N ASP A 29 -2.66 11.75 -4.05
CA ASP A 29 -4.03 12.21 -4.34
C ASP A 29 -5.04 11.05 -4.49
N ALA A 30 -4.80 9.95 -3.77
CA ALA A 30 -5.61 8.73 -3.81
C ALA A 30 -5.55 7.98 -2.48
N GLU A 31 -6.60 7.21 -2.19
CA GLU A 31 -6.61 6.24 -1.11
C GLU A 31 -5.89 4.97 -1.58
N LEU A 32 -4.74 4.67 -0.97
CA LEU A 32 -4.00 3.44 -1.23
C LEU A 32 -4.57 2.32 -0.36
N VAL A 33 -5.13 1.30 -1.00
CA VAL A 33 -5.70 0.12 -0.33
C VAL A 33 -4.69 -1.02 -0.42
N LEU A 34 -4.01 -1.28 0.69
CA LEU A 34 -3.06 -2.39 0.78
C LEU A 34 -3.81 -3.71 0.92
N ILE A 35 -3.46 -4.69 0.08
CA ILE A 35 -4.02 -6.04 0.06
C ILE A 35 -2.87 -7.01 0.36
N GLY A 36 -2.89 -7.60 1.54
CA GLY A 36 -1.89 -8.52 2.07
C GLY A 36 -2.38 -9.14 3.39
N ASP A 37 -1.52 -9.93 4.05
CA ASP A 37 -1.83 -10.44 5.38
C ASP A 37 -1.82 -9.31 6.45
N PRO A 38 -2.72 -9.35 7.46
CA PRO A 38 -2.87 -8.31 8.48
C PRO A 38 -1.69 -8.16 9.46
#